data_AF-A0A8C5U2P8-F1
#
_entry.id   AF-A0A8C5U2P8-F1
#
_cell.length_a   1.000
_cell.length_b   1.000
_cell.length_c   1.000
_cell.angle_alpha   90.00
_cell.angle_beta   90.00
_cell.angle_gamma   90.00
#
_symmetry.space_group_name_H-M   'P 1'
#
loop_
_entity.id
_entity.type
_entity.pdbx_description
1 polymer ?
#
loop_
_entity_poly.entity_id
_entity_poly.type
_entity_poly.pdbx_seq_one_letter_code
_entity_poly.pdbx_strand_id
1 'polypeptide(L)'
;MGMRTPYCFAAGIYPCCPKELANINILISGDGSFNDDKIYPFLCPDDFLRVAAFQGSHKFDLPYGIKRAGFIACRRCVVVGNGGVLRNKTLGEKIDSYDVIIRMNNGPVIGYEEDVGRRTTFRLSYPESIFSDPIHYDPNTTVVLIVFKPRDLKWLWEILGGQKVSAKGFWKRPALKMIYKSSQIRILDPSITRKTAYEWLHFPTRFPKKEKPKHPTTGLIAITLAFHICHEVHLAGFKYDFADRNSSLHYYGNETMSQMMQNEYHNITAEQKFLKKLIDKNFVVNLT
;
A
#
# COMPACT_ATOMS: atom_id res chain seq x y z
N MET A 1 -18.14 22.07 -30.07
CA MET A 1 -17.61 20.84 -29.44
C MET A 1 -16.90 21.24 -28.16
N GLY A 2 -17.63 21.25 -27.04
CA GLY A 2 -17.10 21.72 -25.74
C GLY A 2 -16.43 20.59 -24.97
N MET A 3 -15.24 20.85 -24.45
CA MET A 3 -14.52 20.00 -23.50
C MET A 3 -15.43 19.68 -22.30
N ARG A 4 -15.75 18.40 -22.09
CA ARG A 4 -16.38 17.94 -20.85
C ARG A 4 -15.29 17.86 -19.78
N THR A 5 -15.28 18.82 -18.86
CA THR A 5 -14.64 18.68 -17.54
C THR A 5 -15.19 17.43 -16.85
N PRO A 6 -14.35 16.59 -16.21
CA PRO A 6 -14.84 15.44 -15.46
C PRO A 6 -15.57 15.95 -14.22
N TYR A 7 -16.86 15.66 -14.14
CA TYR A 7 -17.71 15.98 -13.00
C TYR A 7 -17.18 15.27 -11.74
N CYS A 8 -16.77 16.03 -10.71
CA CYS A 8 -16.55 15.47 -9.38
C CYS A 8 -17.91 15.04 -8.80
N PHE A 9 -18.16 13.74 -8.73
CA PHE A 9 -19.30 13.22 -7.97
C PHE A 9 -19.04 13.43 -6.47
N ALA A 10 -20.03 13.96 -5.77
CA ALA A 10 -20.00 14.13 -4.33
C ALA A 10 -20.04 12.76 -3.64
N ALA A 11 -18.88 12.26 -3.18
CA ALA A 11 -18.81 11.12 -2.29
C ALA A 11 -18.93 11.61 -0.84
N GLY A 12 -19.96 11.10 -0.15
CA GLY A 12 -20.35 11.49 1.19
C GLY A 12 -19.31 11.17 2.27
N ILE A 13 -19.64 11.67 3.46
CA ILE A 13 -18.94 11.53 4.73
C ILE A 13 -18.55 10.06 4.97
N TYR A 14 -17.25 9.75 5.03
CA TYR A 14 -16.79 8.47 5.59
C TYR A 14 -16.79 8.57 7.12
N PRO A 15 -17.71 7.91 7.85
CA PRO A 15 -17.64 7.86 9.30
C PRO A 15 -16.42 7.03 9.76
N CYS A 16 -15.98 7.24 11.00
CA CYS A 16 -15.23 6.20 11.69
C CYS A 16 -16.15 4.99 11.86
N CYS A 17 -15.70 3.81 11.41
CA CYS A 17 -16.16 2.44 11.73
C CYS A 17 -17.43 2.31 12.61
N PRO A 18 -18.55 1.73 12.11
CA PRO A 18 -19.61 1.18 12.93
C PRO A 18 -19.05 0.00 13.74
N LYS A 19 -19.44 -0.11 15.00
CA LYS A 19 -18.90 -1.02 16.03
C LYS A 19 -19.07 -2.53 15.78
N GLU A 20 -19.37 -2.99 14.58
CA GLU A 20 -19.78 -4.39 14.36
C GLU A 20 -19.18 -4.98 13.09
N LEU A 21 -18.02 -5.64 13.20
CA LEU A 21 -17.69 -6.78 12.34
C LEU A 21 -17.05 -7.90 13.17
N ALA A 22 -17.63 -9.09 13.03
CA ALA A 22 -17.40 -10.27 13.84
C ALA A 22 -16.33 -11.20 13.24
N ASN A 23 -15.58 -11.87 14.13
CA ASN A 23 -14.76 -13.07 13.92
C ASN A 23 -13.68 -13.05 12.82
N ILE A 24 -12.41 -12.98 13.26
CA ILE A 24 -11.17 -13.11 12.46
C ILE A 24 -11.11 -14.38 11.59
N ASN A 25 -11.73 -15.49 12.02
CA ASN A 25 -11.76 -16.70 11.20
C ASN A 25 -12.47 -16.46 9.86
N ILE A 26 -13.49 -15.61 9.81
CA ILE A 26 -14.25 -15.27 8.58
C ILE A 26 -13.43 -14.39 7.65
N LEU A 27 -12.60 -13.50 8.19
CA LEU A 27 -11.70 -12.62 7.41
C LEU A 27 -10.58 -13.39 6.70
N ILE A 28 -10.22 -14.58 7.20
CA ILE A 28 -9.15 -15.43 6.64
C ILE A 28 -9.74 -16.66 5.89
N SER A 29 -10.92 -17.16 6.26
CA SER A 29 -11.54 -18.37 5.69
C SER A 29 -12.31 -18.13 4.37
N GLY A 30 -12.64 -16.89 4.04
CA GLY A 30 -13.30 -16.56 2.76
C GLY A 30 -14.77 -16.97 2.67
N ASP A 31 -15.47 -17.15 3.80
CA ASP A 31 -16.89 -17.56 3.82
C ASP A 31 -17.89 -16.43 4.14
N GLY A 32 -17.42 -15.21 4.40
CA GLY A 32 -18.31 -14.06 4.64
C GLY A 32 -18.83 -13.42 3.35
N SER A 33 -20.16 -13.41 3.17
CA SER A 33 -20.82 -12.51 2.21
C SER A 33 -20.65 -11.06 2.70
N PHE A 34 -19.75 -10.29 2.08
CA PHE A 34 -19.53 -8.90 2.43
C PHE A 34 -20.47 -7.99 1.62
N ASN A 35 -21.23 -7.17 2.33
CA ASN A 35 -22.09 -6.14 1.74
C ASN A 35 -21.21 -4.98 1.25
N ASP A 36 -21.29 -4.64 -0.03
CA ASP A 36 -20.31 -3.82 -0.79
C ASP A 36 -20.32 -2.32 -0.41
N ASP A 37 -21.25 -1.87 0.43
CA ASP A 37 -21.58 -0.43 0.51
C ASP A 37 -20.66 0.40 1.43
N LYS A 38 -19.78 -0.19 2.26
CA LYS A 38 -18.90 0.57 3.18
C LYS A 38 -17.57 -0.12 3.49
N ILE A 39 -16.60 -0.04 2.56
CA ILE A 39 -15.21 -0.46 2.83
C ILE A 39 -14.50 0.63 3.64
N TYR A 40 -14.11 0.32 4.89
CA TYR A 40 -13.20 1.16 5.67
C TYR A 40 -11.77 0.75 5.34
N PRO A 41 -10.90 1.65 4.86
CA PRO A 41 -9.59 1.26 4.34
C PRO A 41 -8.60 0.79 5.42
N PHE A 42 -8.91 0.97 6.71
CA PHE A 42 -8.04 0.63 7.83
C PHE A 42 -8.82 -0.12 8.92
N LEU A 43 -8.18 -1.13 9.53
CA LEU A 43 -8.75 -1.86 10.67
C LEU A 43 -8.99 -0.93 11.86
N CYS A 44 -9.96 -1.26 12.73
CA CYS A 44 -10.37 -0.48 13.90
C CYS A 44 -9.61 -0.94 15.18
N PRO A 45 -9.53 -0.11 16.26
CA PRO A 45 -8.82 -0.45 17.51
C PRO A 45 -9.28 -1.73 18.14
N ASP A 46 -10.60 -1.86 18.22
CA ASP A 46 -11.22 -2.97 18.91
C ASP A 46 -11.00 -4.28 18.14
N ASP A 47 -10.88 -4.23 16.81
CA ASP A 47 -10.54 -5.39 15.98
C ASP A 47 -9.07 -5.79 16.13
N PHE A 48 -8.16 -4.80 16.20
CA PHE A 48 -6.75 -5.04 16.52
C PHE A 48 -6.55 -5.57 17.94
N LEU A 49 -7.30 -5.06 18.93
CA LEU A 49 -7.28 -5.57 20.30
C LEU A 49 -7.85 -6.98 20.40
N ARG A 50 -8.82 -7.37 19.57
CA ARG A 50 -9.29 -8.77 19.46
C ARG A 50 -8.23 -9.68 18.83
N VAL A 51 -7.49 -9.21 17.82
CA VAL A 51 -6.30 -9.91 17.28
C VAL A 51 -5.22 -10.06 18.35
N ALA A 52 -4.95 -9.01 19.13
CA ALA A 52 -3.94 -8.99 20.18
C ALA A 52 -4.36 -9.80 21.43
N ALA A 53 -5.66 -9.87 21.74
CA ALA A 53 -6.22 -10.66 22.83
C ALA A 53 -6.09 -12.16 22.59
N PHE A 54 -6.13 -12.62 21.33
CA PHE A 54 -5.76 -13.99 20.96
C PHE A 54 -4.28 -14.33 21.28
N GLN A 55 -3.45 -13.33 21.59
CA GLN A 55 -2.03 -13.48 21.97
C GLN A 55 -1.69 -12.94 23.37
N GLY A 56 -2.69 -12.54 24.18
CA GLY A 56 -2.52 -12.33 25.62
C GLY A 56 -1.99 -10.98 26.11
N SER A 57 -2.24 -9.83 25.45
CA SER A 57 -2.02 -8.52 26.10
C SER A 57 -2.91 -7.37 25.58
N HIS A 58 -3.27 -6.43 26.45
CA HIS A 58 -4.24 -5.33 26.24
C HIS A 58 -3.64 -3.89 26.26
N LYS A 59 -2.40 -3.66 25.80
CA LYS A 59 -1.74 -2.35 26.01
C LYS A 59 -1.28 -1.62 24.75
N PHE A 60 -2.16 -1.26 23.82
CA PHE A 60 -1.78 -0.32 22.74
C PHE A 60 -2.95 0.56 22.26
N ASP A 61 -2.73 1.88 22.26
CA ASP A 61 -3.56 2.87 21.58
C ASP A 61 -2.91 3.24 20.23
N LEU A 62 -3.51 2.81 19.13
CA LEU A 62 -3.25 3.39 17.81
C LEU A 62 -4.34 4.45 17.56
N PRO A 63 -4.05 5.62 16.98
CA PRO A 63 -5.10 6.54 16.57
C PRO A 63 -5.73 6.02 15.27
N TYR A 64 -7.05 6.10 15.17
CA TYR A 64 -7.81 5.60 14.02
C TYR A 64 -8.46 6.72 13.24
N GLY A 65 -8.62 6.50 11.94
CA GLY A 65 -9.29 7.43 11.03
C GLY A 65 -8.41 8.55 10.48
N ILE A 66 -8.86 9.11 9.35
CA ILE A 66 -8.38 10.39 8.82
C ILE A 66 -9.22 11.46 9.52
N LYS A 67 -8.60 12.49 10.11
CA LYS A 67 -9.35 13.63 10.67
C LYS A 67 -10.33 14.15 9.60
N ARG A 68 -11.61 14.28 9.95
CA ARG A 68 -12.64 14.87 9.09
C ARG A 68 -12.15 16.26 8.66
N ALA A 69 -11.76 16.39 7.39
CA ALA A 69 -11.82 17.68 6.74
C ALA A 69 -13.31 17.92 6.43
N GLY A 70 -13.93 18.94 7.04
CA GLY A 70 -15.24 19.42 6.60
C GLY A 70 -15.20 19.75 5.10
N PHE A 71 -16.32 19.59 4.41
CA PHE A 71 -16.51 19.86 2.95
C PHE A 71 -15.26 19.60 2.10
N ILE A 72 -15.04 18.35 1.71
CA ILE A 72 -13.82 17.93 0.99
C ILE A 72 -13.85 18.48 -0.45
N ALA A 73 -12.92 19.39 -0.76
CA ALA A 73 -12.49 19.69 -2.13
C ALA A 73 -11.97 18.41 -2.82
N CYS A 74 -12.15 18.25 -4.14
CA CYS A 74 -11.78 17.03 -4.87
C CYS A 74 -10.32 16.64 -4.61
N ARG A 75 -10.11 15.60 -3.78
CA ARG A 75 -8.77 15.12 -3.41
C ARG A 75 -8.09 14.47 -4.61
N ARG A 76 -6.99 15.07 -5.03
CA ARG A 76 -6.08 14.51 -6.03
C ARG A 76 -4.98 13.75 -5.33
N CYS A 77 -4.84 12.49 -5.72
CA CYS A 77 -3.82 11.60 -5.19
C CYS A 77 -2.83 11.23 -6.27
N VAL A 78 -1.57 11.10 -5.89
CA VAL A 78 -0.56 10.45 -6.69
C VAL A 78 0.00 9.24 -5.96
N VAL A 79 0.00 8.10 -6.64
CA VAL A 79 0.70 6.90 -6.18
C VAL A 79 2.06 6.88 -6.86
N VAL A 80 3.12 6.85 -6.06
CA VAL A 80 4.50 6.84 -6.53
C VAL A 80 5.07 5.44 -6.30
N GLY A 81 5.17 4.68 -7.37
CA GLY A 81 5.86 3.40 -7.42
C GLY A 81 7.37 3.57 -7.35
N ASN A 82 8.09 2.44 -7.29
CA ASN A 82 9.54 2.44 -7.14
C ASN A 82 10.30 2.26 -8.46
N GLY A 83 9.62 2.18 -9.60
CA GLY A 83 10.22 1.81 -10.88
C GLY A 83 11.36 2.73 -11.33
N GLY A 84 12.37 2.15 -11.97
CA GLY A 84 13.54 2.85 -12.53
C GLY A 84 13.20 3.98 -13.51
N VAL A 85 12.01 3.93 -14.11
CA VAL A 85 11.50 4.97 -15.02
C VAL A 85 11.42 6.37 -14.39
N LEU A 86 11.45 6.49 -13.06
CA LEU A 86 11.45 7.78 -12.36
C LEU A 86 12.79 8.53 -12.44
N ARG A 87 13.91 7.87 -12.76
CA ARG A 87 15.22 8.54 -12.83
C ARG A 87 15.23 9.61 -13.91
N ASN A 88 15.78 10.78 -13.58
CA ASN A 88 15.95 11.93 -14.47
C ASN A 88 14.62 12.39 -15.11
N LYS A 89 13.51 12.27 -14.38
CA LYS A 89 12.19 12.71 -14.83
C LYS A 89 11.79 14.08 -14.31
N THR A 90 12.49 14.59 -13.30
CA THR A 90 12.25 15.91 -12.69
C THR A 90 10.78 16.14 -12.28
N LEU A 91 10.09 15.05 -11.87
CA LEU A 91 8.66 15.08 -11.51
C LEU A 91 8.42 15.54 -10.07
N GLY A 92 9.47 15.85 -9.30
CA GLY A 92 9.37 16.05 -7.86
C GLY A 92 8.41 17.17 -7.45
N GLU A 93 8.51 18.34 -8.08
CA GLU A 93 7.59 19.46 -7.84
C GLU A 93 6.16 19.11 -8.24
N LYS A 94 5.99 18.39 -9.36
CA LYS A 94 4.67 17.95 -9.81
C LYS A 94 4.04 16.98 -8.81
N ILE A 95 4.80 16.00 -8.32
CA ILE A 95 4.35 15.04 -7.30
C ILE A 95 3.99 15.76 -6.00
N ASP A 96 4.80 16.73 -5.58
CA ASP A 96 4.56 17.51 -4.37
C ASP A 96 3.36 18.47 -4.49
N SER A 97 2.77 18.64 -5.68
CA SER A 97 1.54 19.43 -5.90
C SER A 97 0.23 18.68 -5.61
N TYR A 98 0.28 17.39 -5.24
CA TYR A 98 -0.91 16.60 -4.93
C TYR A 98 -1.31 16.74 -3.45
N ASP A 99 -2.59 16.52 -3.17
CA ASP A 99 -3.15 16.58 -1.81
C ASP A 99 -2.66 15.40 -0.97
N VAL A 100 -2.61 14.23 -1.61
CA VAL A 100 -2.20 12.96 -1.00
C VAL A 100 -1.15 12.30 -1.87
N ILE A 101 0.00 11.98 -1.26
CA ILE A 101 1.10 11.29 -1.93
C ILE A 101 1.28 9.94 -1.26
N ILE A 102 1.03 8.88 -2.02
CA ILE A 102 1.11 7.49 -1.56
C ILE A 102 2.42 6.89 -2.09
N ARG A 103 3.35 6.60 -1.19
CA ARG A 103 4.60 5.88 -1.47
C ARG A 103 4.55 4.47 -0.91
N MET A 104 5.57 3.67 -1.19
CA MET A 104 5.62 2.29 -0.74
C MET A 104 7.03 1.80 -0.45
N ASN A 105 7.10 0.77 0.38
CA ASN A 105 8.31 0.00 0.65
C ASN A 105 9.46 0.92 1.11
N ASN A 106 10.70 0.50 0.83
CA ASN A 106 11.92 1.24 1.10
C ASN A 106 12.29 2.22 -0.03
N GLY A 107 11.33 2.75 -0.79
CA GLY A 107 11.60 3.78 -1.80
C GLY A 107 12.05 5.10 -1.17
N PRO A 108 13.33 5.50 -1.28
CA PRO A 108 13.86 6.67 -0.61
C PRO A 108 13.43 7.96 -1.31
N VAL A 109 13.27 9.02 -0.52
CA VAL A 109 13.07 10.38 -1.03
C VAL A 109 14.40 11.14 -1.03
N ILE A 110 15.17 10.99 0.04
CA ILE A 110 16.47 11.65 0.23
C ILE A 110 17.44 11.24 -0.88
N GLY A 111 17.99 12.23 -1.59
CA GLY A 111 18.87 12.05 -2.73
C GLY A 111 18.16 11.86 -4.07
N TYR A 112 16.83 11.87 -4.09
CA TYR A 112 16.00 11.67 -5.30
C TYR A 112 14.88 12.71 -5.41
N GLU A 113 14.92 13.78 -4.61
CA GLU A 113 13.81 14.71 -4.44
C GLU A 113 13.39 15.42 -5.72
N GLU A 114 14.35 15.67 -6.62
CA GLU A 114 14.07 16.27 -7.94
C GLU A 114 13.17 15.37 -8.80
N ASP A 115 13.37 14.06 -8.72
CA ASP A 115 12.61 13.08 -9.51
C ASP A 115 11.33 12.64 -8.82
N VAL A 116 11.37 12.41 -7.51
CA VAL A 116 10.27 11.75 -6.78
C VAL A 116 9.55 12.65 -5.80
N GLY A 117 10.01 13.88 -5.58
CA GLY A 117 9.41 14.85 -4.65
C GLY A 117 9.81 14.60 -3.20
N ARG A 118 9.46 15.54 -2.31
CA ARG A 118 9.87 15.57 -0.91
C ARG A 118 8.79 15.06 0.04
N ARG A 119 7.52 15.21 -0.33
CA ARG A 119 6.38 14.95 0.56
C ARG A 119 5.95 13.50 0.51
N THR A 120 5.45 13.00 1.64
CA THR A 120 4.79 11.68 1.74
C THR A 120 3.61 11.81 2.69
N THR A 121 2.41 11.43 2.24
CA THR A 121 1.22 11.39 3.11
C THR A 121 1.05 9.99 3.69
N PHE A 122 1.01 8.99 2.81
CA PHE A 122 0.93 7.58 3.17
C PHE A 122 2.13 6.82 2.65
N ARG A 123 2.67 5.91 3.46
CA ARG A 123 3.67 4.94 3.01
C ARG A 123 3.18 3.53 3.31
N LEU A 124 2.87 2.76 2.27
CA LEU A 124 2.50 1.36 2.44
C LEU A 124 3.75 0.54 2.68
N SER A 125 3.73 -0.32 3.69
CA SER A 125 4.89 -1.10 4.10
C SER A 125 4.46 -2.42 4.73
N TYR A 126 5.41 -3.34 4.86
CA TYR A 126 5.24 -4.62 5.56
C TYR A 126 6.57 -4.97 6.24
N PRO A 127 6.63 -5.96 7.15
CA PRO A 127 7.79 -6.16 8.03
C PRO A 127 9.14 -6.26 7.30
N GLU A 128 9.17 -6.95 6.15
CA GLU A 128 10.36 -7.14 5.32
C GLU A 128 10.66 -5.96 4.37
N SER A 129 9.77 -4.98 4.28
CA SER A 129 9.94 -3.77 3.47
C SER A 129 9.32 -2.54 4.14
N ILE A 130 10.01 -2.07 5.17
CA ILE A 130 9.75 -0.83 5.90
C ILE A 130 11.10 -0.20 6.26
N PHE A 131 11.18 1.14 6.32
CA PHE A 131 12.39 1.80 6.80
C PHE A 131 12.62 1.57 8.29
N SER A 132 13.85 1.22 8.64
CA SER A 132 14.32 1.09 10.03
C SER A 132 15.46 2.06 10.38
N ASP A 133 16.01 2.76 9.39
CA ASP A 133 17.03 3.79 9.59
C ASP A 133 16.36 5.14 9.93
N PRO A 134 16.71 5.79 11.06
CA PRO A 134 16.19 7.09 11.44
C PRO A 134 16.38 8.20 10.40
N ILE A 135 17.35 8.09 9.47
CA ILE A 135 17.52 9.08 8.40
C ILE A 135 16.27 9.22 7.53
N HIS A 136 15.45 8.17 7.44
CA HIS A 136 14.20 8.17 6.67
C HIS A 136 12.97 8.54 7.50
N TYR A 137 13.16 8.99 8.75
CA TYR A 137 12.04 9.41 9.59
C TYR A 137 11.40 10.69 9.05
N ASP A 138 10.08 10.63 8.82
CA ASP A 138 9.26 11.80 8.50
C ASP A 138 8.08 11.87 9.49
N PRO A 139 7.97 12.94 10.30
CA PRO A 139 6.88 13.09 11.27
C PRO A 139 5.51 13.28 10.61
N ASN A 140 5.44 13.68 9.35
CA ASN A 140 4.20 13.93 8.62
C ASN A 140 3.67 12.68 7.88
N THR A 141 4.49 11.65 7.74
CA THR A 141 4.11 10.40 7.09
C THR A 141 3.23 9.55 8.00
N THR A 142 2.12 9.06 7.47
CA THR A 142 1.36 7.93 8.04
C THR A 142 1.82 6.63 7.36
N VAL A 143 2.31 5.68 8.14
CA VAL A 143 2.69 4.35 7.65
C VAL A 143 1.48 3.43 7.69
N VAL A 144 1.17 2.83 6.55
CA VAL A 144 0.07 1.89 6.37
C VAL A 144 0.65 0.49 6.22
N LEU A 145 0.49 -0.34 7.25
CA LEU A 145 0.99 -1.71 7.27
C LEU A 145 0.06 -2.63 6.51
N ILE A 146 0.60 -3.32 5.50
CA ILE A 146 -0.06 -4.42 4.80
C ILE A 146 0.23 -5.70 5.56
N VAL A 147 -0.82 -6.44 5.90
CA VAL A 147 -0.71 -7.73 6.58
C VAL A 147 -0.91 -8.83 5.54
N PHE A 148 0.16 -9.56 5.23
CA PHE A 148 0.11 -10.70 4.31
C PHE A 148 -0.03 -12.03 5.07
N LYS A 149 0.41 -12.07 6.34
CA LYS A 149 0.41 -13.28 7.18
C LYS A 149 0.26 -12.93 8.66
N PRO A 150 -0.28 -13.84 9.50
CA PRO A 150 -0.41 -13.61 10.95
C PRO A 150 0.91 -13.24 11.64
N ARG A 151 2.04 -13.73 11.11
CA ARG A 151 3.38 -13.39 11.60
C ARG A 151 3.69 -11.90 11.51
N ASP A 152 3.10 -11.16 10.57
CA ASP A 152 3.30 -9.72 10.41
C ASP A 152 2.69 -8.94 11.59
N LEU A 153 1.51 -9.36 12.07
CA LEU A 153 0.86 -8.77 13.25
C LEU A 153 1.64 -9.08 14.53
N LYS A 154 2.14 -10.32 14.65
CA LYS A 154 3.01 -10.68 15.77
C LYS A 154 4.31 -9.86 15.78
N TRP A 155 4.90 -9.62 14.62
CA TRP A 155 6.06 -8.73 14.50
C TRP A 155 5.76 -7.30 14.94
N LEU A 156 4.60 -6.76 14.55
CA LEU A 156 4.20 -5.41 14.95
C LEU A 156 4.07 -5.30 16.48
N TRP A 157 3.48 -6.31 17.10
CA TRP A 157 3.39 -6.38 18.57
C TRP A 157 4.76 -6.51 19.23
N GLU A 158 5.63 -7.41 18.73
CA GLU A 158 7.00 -7.59 19.23
C GLU A 158 7.79 -6.27 19.16
N ILE A 159 7.79 -5.60 17.99
CA ILE A 159 8.62 -4.42 17.74
C ILE A 159 8.13 -3.17 18.49
N LEU A 160 6.81 -2.97 18.63
CA LEU A 160 6.23 -1.86 19.40
C LEU A 160 6.34 -2.08 20.90
N GLY A 161 6.30 -3.34 21.35
CA GLY A 161 6.48 -3.71 22.75
C GLY A 161 7.95 -3.74 23.20
N GLY A 162 8.91 -3.41 22.33
CA GLY A 162 10.34 -3.46 22.63
C GLY A 162 10.88 -4.89 22.83
N GLN A 163 10.16 -5.89 22.37
CA GLN A 163 10.56 -7.30 22.47
C GLN A 163 11.56 -7.66 21.37
N LYS A 164 12.29 -8.76 21.59
CA LYS A 164 13.20 -9.29 20.58
C LYS A 164 12.41 -9.87 19.40
N VAL A 165 12.48 -9.20 18.27
CA VAL A 165 11.89 -9.67 17.01
C VAL A 165 12.65 -10.89 16.48
N SER A 166 11.93 -11.99 16.22
CA SER A 166 12.48 -13.16 15.52
C SER A 166 12.36 -13.01 14.00
N ALA A 167 13.43 -13.33 13.26
CA ALA A 167 13.42 -13.35 11.79
C ALA A 167 12.78 -14.62 11.20
N LYS A 168 12.46 -15.63 12.02
CA LYS A 168 11.87 -16.90 11.55
C LYS A 168 10.48 -16.67 10.95
N GLY A 169 10.22 -17.23 9.78
CA GLY A 169 8.93 -17.14 9.08
C GLY A 169 8.79 -15.92 8.15
N PHE A 170 9.87 -15.15 7.97
CA PHE A 170 9.95 -14.08 6.96
C PHE A 170 10.85 -14.53 5.81
N TRP A 171 10.53 -14.11 4.58
CA TRP A 171 11.32 -14.46 3.40
C TRP A 171 12.59 -13.60 3.27
N LYS A 172 12.61 -12.45 3.97
CA LYS A 172 13.76 -11.56 4.14
C LYS A 172 13.78 -11.09 5.59
N ARG A 173 14.95 -10.70 6.10
CA ARG A 173 15.09 -10.17 7.47
C ARG A 173 14.14 -8.97 7.65
N PRO A 174 13.19 -9.02 8.61
CA PRO A 174 12.28 -7.91 8.86
C PRO A 174 13.01 -6.76 9.54
N ALA A 175 12.39 -5.58 9.56
CA ALA A 175 12.87 -4.48 10.37
C ALA A 175 12.92 -4.88 11.86
N LEU A 176 14.04 -4.58 12.50
CA LEU A 176 14.28 -4.89 13.92
C LEU A 176 14.10 -3.67 14.84
N LYS A 177 13.95 -2.49 14.25
CA LYS A 177 13.69 -1.23 14.94
C LYS A 177 12.57 -0.49 14.23
N MET A 178 11.59 -0.03 14.99
CA MET A 178 10.54 0.85 14.49
C MET A 178 10.98 2.31 14.65
N ILE A 179 10.97 3.07 13.55
CA ILE A 179 11.28 4.52 13.57
C ILE A 179 10.02 5.39 13.65
N TYR A 180 8.85 4.82 13.40
CA TYR A 180 7.58 5.53 13.41
C TYR A 180 6.91 5.44 14.77
N LYS A 181 6.26 6.53 15.20
CA LYS A 181 5.45 6.51 16.42
C LYS A 181 4.20 5.66 16.20
N SER A 182 3.66 5.05 17.27
CA SER A 182 2.37 4.35 17.23
C SER A 182 1.28 5.22 16.60
N SER A 183 1.33 6.54 16.83
CA SER A 183 0.40 7.51 16.27
C SER A 183 0.42 7.61 14.74
N GLN A 184 1.54 7.27 14.11
CA GLN A 184 1.75 7.30 12.67
C GLN A 184 1.39 5.98 11.98
N ILE A 185 1.07 4.92 12.72
CA ILE A 185 0.87 3.58 12.17
C ILE A 185 -0.63 3.32 11.97
N ARG A 186 -0.99 2.76 10.81
CA ARG A 186 -2.30 2.21 10.48
C ARG A 186 -2.12 0.80 9.94
N ILE A 187 -3.11 -0.06 10.10
CA ILE A 187 -3.13 -1.38 9.46
C ILE A 187 -4.16 -1.32 8.34
N LEU A 188 -3.73 -1.68 7.12
CA LEU A 188 -4.62 -1.74 5.96
C LEU A 188 -5.67 -2.83 6.18
N ASP A 189 -6.92 -2.53 5.86
CA ASP A 189 -7.97 -3.54 5.87
C ASP A 189 -7.66 -4.62 4.81
N PRO A 190 -7.58 -5.92 5.18
CA PRO A 190 -7.28 -7.01 4.25
C PRO A 190 -8.24 -7.11 3.06
N SER A 191 -9.46 -6.56 3.15
CA SER A 191 -10.40 -6.48 2.02
C SER A 191 -9.82 -5.73 0.83
N ILE A 192 -8.97 -4.71 1.05
CA ILE A 192 -8.28 -3.99 -0.02
C ILE A 192 -7.35 -4.94 -0.78
N THR A 193 -6.48 -5.66 -0.06
CA THR A 193 -5.57 -6.66 -0.66
C THR A 193 -6.34 -7.78 -1.36
N ARG A 194 -7.45 -8.24 -0.76
CA ARG A 194 -8.34 -9.27 -1.32
C ARG A 194 -8.96 -8.81 -2.64
N LYS A 195 -9.49 -7.58 -2.69
CA LYS A 195 -10.06 -6.95 -3.89
C LYS A 195 -9.01 -6.84 -4.99
N THR A 196 -7.81 -6.38 -4.66
CA THR A 196 -6.69 -6.35 -5.60
C THR A 196 -6.39 -7.73 -6.18
N ALA A 197 -6.37 -8.78 -5.35
CA ALA A 197 -6.01 -10.13 -5.79
C ALA A 197 -7.10 -10.79 -6.66
N TYR A 198 -8.35 -10.76 -6.22
CA TYR A 198 -9.41 -11.58 -6.80
C TYR A 198 -10.29 -10.82 -7.80
N GLU A 199 -10.58 -9.55 -7.54
CA GLU A 199 -11.45 -8.77 -8.43
C GLU A 199 -10.65 -8.11 -9.56
N TRP A 200 -9.43 -7.64 -9.27
CA TRP A 200 -8.64 -6.91 -10.28
C TRP A 200 -7.70 -7.82 -11.07
N LEU A 201 -6.98 -8.71 -10.36
CA LEU A 201 -6.01 -9.62 -10.98
C LEU A 201 -6.57 -11.01 -11.28
N HIS A 202 -7.79 -11.32 -10.81
CA HIS A 202 -8.45 -12.60 -11.01
C HIS A 202 -7.57 -13.81 -10.63
N PHE A 203 -6.80 -13.67 -9.55
CA PHE A 203 -6.02 -14.79 -9.03
C PHE A 203 -6.94 -15.93 -8.55
N PRO A 204 -6.51 -17.19 -8.64
CA PRO A 204 -7.27 -18.29 -8.07
C PRO A 204 -7.27 -18.20 -6.54
N THR A 205 -8.36 -18.62 -5.89
CA THR A 205 -8.45 -18.71 -4.43
C THR A 205 -7.63 -19.88 -3.87
N ARG A 206 -7.29 -20.86 -4.72
CA ARG A 206 -6.40 -21.99 -4.40
C ARG A 206 -5.36 -22.14 -5.49
N PHE A 207 -4.09 -22.03 -5.12
CA PHE A 207 -2.98 -22.31 -6.03
C PHE A 207 -2.65 -23.81 -6.04
N PRO A 208 -2.26 -24.38 -7.19
CA PRO A 208 -1.77 -25.76 -7.25
C PRO A 208 -0.58 -25.96 -6.32
N LYS A 209 -0.45 -27.13 -5.68
CA LYS A 209 0.66 -27.44 -4.74
C LYS A 209 2.06 -27.26 -5.34
N LYS A 210 2.18 -27.35 -6.67
CA LYS A 210 3.44 -27.23 -7.41
C LYS A 210 3.79 -25.78 -7.77
N GLU A 211 2.87 -24.84 -7.59
CA GLU A 211 3.05 -23.43 -7.91
C GLU A 211 3.17 -22.60 -6.65
N LYS A 212 4.02 -21.57 -6.70
CA LYS A 212 4.08 -20.58 -5.61
C LYS A 212 2.81 -19.72 -5.64
N PRO A 213 2.15 -19.53 -4.49
CA PRO A 213 1.02 -18.61 -4.40
C PRO A 213 1.40 -17.22 -4.89
N LYS A 214 0.58 -16.67 -5.77
CA LYS A 214 0.75 -15.30 -6.26
C LYS A 214 0.00 -14.33 -5.36
N HIS A 215 0.59 -13.17 -5.13
CA HIS A 215 -0.05 -12.07 -4.42
C HIS A 215 0.22 -10.74 -5.15
N PRO A 216 -0.69 -9.78 -5.09
CA PRO A 216 -0.50 -8.49 -5.75
C PRO A 216 0.74 -7.76 -5.20
N THR A 217 1.42 -6.99 -6.05
CA THR A 217 2.46 -6.08 -5.55
C THR A 217 1.87 -5.02 -4.62
N THR A 218 2.70 -4.51 -3.71
CA THR A 218 2.36 -3.33 -2.88
C THR A 218 1.89 -2.15 -3.73
N GLY A 219 2.45 -1.98 -4.93
CA GLY A 219 2.07 -0.91 -5.84
C GLY A 219 0.61 -1.00 -6.27
N LEU A 220 0.15 -2.19 -6.65
CA LEU A 220 -1.24 -2.35 -7.04
C LEU A 220 -2.20 -2.23 -5.85
N ILE A 221 -1.81 -2.73 -4.67
CA ILE A 221 -2.57 -2.55 -3.42
C ILE A 221 -2.68 -1.06 -3.07
N ALA A 222 -1.62 -0.27 -3.27
CA ALA A 222 -1.63 1.18 -3.07
C ALA A 222 -2.59 1.89 -4.04
N ILE A 223 -2.68 1.43 -5.29
CA ILE A 223 -3.66 1.94 -6.26
C ILE A 223 -5.09 1.60 -5.83
N THR A 224 -5.33 0.40 -5.30
CA THR A 224 -6.63 0.04 -4.70
C THR A 224 -6.99 0.97 -3.57
N LEU A 225 -6.08 1.18 -2.61
CA LEU A 225 -6.30 2.14 -1.54
C LEU A 225 -6.61 3.55 -2.09
N ALA A 226 -5.87 4.01 -3.10
CA ALA A 226 -6.10 5.32 -3.71
C ALA A 226 -7.52 5.48 -4.26
N PHE A 227 -8.05 4.49 -5.00
CA PHE A 227 -9.44 4.56 -5.48
C PHE A 227 -10.48 4.58 -4.36
N HIS A 228 -10.16 4.10 -3.16
CA HIS A 228 -11.07 4.14 -2.02
C HIS A 228 -11.06 5.47 -1.25
N ILE A 229 -10.02 6.30 -1.40
CA ILE A 229 -9.84 7.51 -0.57
C ILE A 229 -9.69 8.82 -1.38
N CYS A 230 -9.63 8.72 -2.71
CA CYS A 230 -9.33 9.80 -3.64
C CYS A 230 -10.42 9.96 -4.70
N HIS A 231 -10.54 11.18 -5.22
CA HIS A 231 -11.45 11.46 -6.34
C HIS A 231 -10.72 11.34 -7.68
N GLU A 232 -9.44 11.69 -7.70
CA GLU A 232 -8.57 11.64 -8.87
C GLU A 232 -7.27 10.92 -8.50
N VAL A 233 -6.86 9.94 -9.31
CA VAL A 233 -5.67 9.11 -9.05
C VAL A 233 -4.69 9.21 -10.21
N HIS A 234 -3.48 9.64 -9.89
CA HIS A 234 -2.34 9.70 -10.81
C HIS A 234 -1.29 8.69 -10.39
N LEU A 235 -0.52 8.20 -11.34
CA LEU A 235 0.52 7.20 -11.13
C LEU A 235 1.87 7.76 -11.60
N ALA A 236 2.93 7.47 -10.86
CA ALA A 236 4.30 7.73 -11.29
C ALA A 236 5.18 6.52 -10.93
N GLY A 237 6.06 6.08 -11.83
CA GLY A 237 7.04 5.03 -11.51
C GLY A 237 6.51 3.60 -11.54
N PHE A 238 5.52 3.34 -12.39
CA PHE A 238 4.88 2.02 -12.53
C PHE A 238 5.25 1.27 -13.82
N LYS A 239 6.05 1.87 -14.70
CA LYS A 239 6.49 1.25 -15.96
C LYS A 239 7.77 0.45 -15.75
N TYR A 240 7.80 -0.76 -16.32
CA TYR A 240 8.98 -1.60 -16.39
C TYR A 240 9.42 -1.81 -17.84
N ASP A 241 10.73 -1.98 -18.04
CA ASP A 241 11.30 -2.40 -19.31
C ASP A 241 11.54 -3.91 -19.29
N PHE A 242 10.69 -4.66 -19.99
CA PHE A 242 10.83 -6.13 -20.10
C PHE A 242 11.78 -6.56 -21.22
N ALA A 243 12.20 -5.63 -22.10
CA ALA A 243 13.11 -5.93 -23.19
C ALA A 243 14.57 -5.95 -22.71
N ASP A 244 14.93 -5.04 -21.80
CA ASP A 244 16.26 -4.99 -21.20
C ASP A 244 16.28 -5.54 -19.77
N ARG A 245 16.86 -6.73 -19.59
CA ARG A 245 17.02 -7.37 -18.27
C ARG A 245 18.01 -6.65 -17.35
N ASN A 246 18.91 -5.84 -17.91
CA ASN A 246 19.89 -5.06 -17.17
C ASN A 246 19.36 -3.67 -16.79
N SER A 247 18.21 -3.28 -17.33
CA SER A 247 17.55 -2.04 -16.94
C SER A 247 17.29 -2.01 -15.44
N SER A 248 17.42 -0.83 -14.85
CA SER A 248 17.24 -0.64 -13.42
C SER A 248 15.79 -0.92 -13.03
N LEU A 249 15.62 -1.82 -12.06
CA LEU A 249 14.31 -2.16 -11.54
C LEU A 249 13.74 -0.98 -10.76
N HIS A 250 14.57 -0.35 -9.93
CA HIS A 250 14.17 0.78 -9.10
C HIS A 250 14.87 2.08 -9.51
N TYR A 251 14.29 3.22 -9.13
CA TYR A 251 14.96 4.52 -9.32
C TYR A 251 16.15 4.71 -8.38
N TYR A 252 16.31 3.85 -7.40
CA TYR A 252 17.40 3.81 -6.45
C TYR A 252 18.07 2.44 -6.48
N GLY A 253 19.26 2.32 -5.88
CA GLY A 253 19.95 1.03 -5.82
C GLY A 253 20.36 0.49 -7.18
N ASN A 254 20.76 -0.79 -7.18
CA ASN A 254 21.40 -1.47 -8.31
C ASN A 254 20.62 -2.73 -8.74
N GLU A 255 19.43 -2.95 -8.18
CA GLU A 255 18.56 -4.03 -8.61
C GLU A 255 18.12 -3.86 -10.07
N THR A 256 18.06 -4.97 -10.80
CA THR A 256 17.74 -4.99 -12.23
C THR A 256 16.49 -5.79 -12.52
N MET A 257 15.90 -5.57 -13.69
CA MET A 257 14.71 -6.28 -14.14
C MET A 257 14.89 -7.81 -14.15
N SER A 258 16.11 -8.31 -14.34
CA SER A 258 16.44 -9.74 -14.20
C SER A 258 15.96 -10.34 -12.87
N GLN A 259 16.16 -9.63 -11.75
CA GLN A 259 15.75 -10.10 -10.41
C GLN A 259 14.23 -10.13 -10.26
N MET A 260 13.53 -9.15 -10.85
CA MET A 260 12.06 -9.13 -10.85
C MET A 260 11.49 -10.25 -11.72
N MET A 261 12.09 -10.54 -12.88
CA MET A 261 11.63 -11.61 -13.77
C MET A 261 11.82 -13.01 -13.18
N GLN A 262 12.83 -13.19 -12.31
CA GLN A 262 13.04 -14.42 -11.56
C GLN A 262 12.10 -14.55 -10.34
N ASN A 263 11.40 -13.49 -9.96
CA ASN A 263 10.49 -13.51 -8.81
C ASN A 263 9.17 -14.18 -9.18
N GLU A 264 8.99 -15.40 -8.68
CA GLU A 264 7.81 -16.21 -8.91
C GLU A 264 6.61 -15.90 -7.99
N TYR A 265 6.68 -14.90 -7.11
CA TYR A 265 5.57 -14.59 -6.19
C TYR A 265 4.59 -13.54 -6.73
N HIS A 266 4.97 -12.83 -7.78
CA HIS A 266 4.10 -11.85 -8.44
C HIS A 266 3.82 -12.28 -9.88
N ASN A 267 2.74 -11.74 -10.45
CA ASN A 267 2.45 -11.85 -11.88
C ASN A 267 2.54 -10.45 -12.49
N ILE A 268 3.77 -9.93 -12.60
CA ILE A 268 4.03 -8.56 -13.03
C ILE A 268 3.45 -8.31 -14.43
N THR A 269 3.45 -9.32 -15.31
CA THR A 269 2.81 -9.24 -16.63
C THR A 269 1.31 -8.97 -16.53
N ALA A 270 0.59 -9.67 -15.65
CA ALA A 270 -0.84 -9.41 -15.42
C ALA A 270 -1.07 -8.02 -14.82
N GLU A 271 -0.24 -7.60 -13.88
CA GLU A 271 -0.33 -6.27 -13.27
C GLU A 271 -0.11 -5.15 -14.31
N GLN A 272 0.90 -5.26 -15.18
CA GLN A 272 1.17 -4.28 -16.23
C GLN A 272 0.04 -4.22 -17.26
N LYS A 273 -0.56 -5.37 -17.62
CA LYS A 273 -1.76 -5.41 -18.46
C LYS A 273 -2.95 -4.71 -17.80
N PHE A 274 -3.14 -4.89 -16.50
CA PHE A 274 -4.19 -4.22 -15.74
C PHE A 274 -3.96 -2.71 -15.66
N LEU A 275 -2.74 -2.27 -15.33
CA LEU A 275 -2.36 -0.85 -15.31
C LEU A 275 -2.57 -0.19 -16.67
N LYS A 276 -2.18 -0.86 -17.76
CA LYS A 276 -2.44 -0.37 -19.12
C LYS A 276 -3.94 -0.15 -19.36
N LYS A 277 -4.80 -1.09 -18.94
CA LYS A 277 -6.25 -0.93 -19.06
C LYS A 277 -6.79 0.27 -18.28
N LEU A 278 -6.25 0.56 -17.09
CA LEU A 278 -6.65 1.73 -16.31
C LEU A 278 -6.28 3.03 -17.02
N ILE A 279 -5.07 3.09 -17.60
CA ILE A 279 -4.55 4.24 -18.34
C ILE A 279 -5.36 4.44 -19.63
N ASP A 280 -5.52 3.41 -20.45
CA ASP A 280 -6.24 3.48 -21.73
C ASP A 280 -7.70 3.94 -21.56
N LYS A 281 -8.32 3.60 -20.43
CA LYS A 281 -9.70 4.00 -20.09
C LYS A 281 -9.79 5.33 -19.35
N ASN A 282 -8.68 6.03 -19.13
CA ASN A 282 -8.60 7.28 -18.38
C ASN A 282 -9.13 7.18 -16.93
N PHE A 283 -9.05 6.00 -16.30
CA PHE A 283 -9.31 5.86 -14.87
C PHE A 283 -8.18 6.44 -14.01
N VAL A 284 -6.97 6.48 -14.58
CA VAL A 284 -5.78 7.09 -13.96
C VAL A 284 -4.99 7.85 -15.01
N VAL A 285 -4.22 8.85 -14.57
CA VAL A 285 -3.23 9.53 -15.40
C VAL A 285 -1.84 9.02 -15.02
N ASN A 286 -1.05 8.58 -16.00
CA ASN A 286 0.35 8.18 -15.79
C ASN A 286 1.28 9.37 -16.08
N LEU A 287 2.13 9.71 -15.12
CA LEU A 287 3.10 10.81 -15.19
C LEU A 287 4.45 10.40 -15.79
N THR A 288 4.69 9.11 -16.04
CA THR A 288 5.99 8.55 -16.50
C THR A 288 5.97 7.87 -17.85
#